data_AF-A0A412Z5Z0-F1
#
_entry.id   AF-A0A412Z5Z0-F1
#
_cell.length_a   1.000
_cell.length_b   1.000
_cell.length_c   1.000
_cell.angle_alpha   90.00
_cell.angle_beta   90.00
_cell.angle_gamma   90.00
#
_symmetry.space_group_name_H-M   'P 1'
#
loop_
_entity.id
_entity.type
_entity.pdbx_description
1 polymer ?
#
loop_
_entity_poly.entity_id
_entity_poly.type
_entity_poly.pdbx_seq_one_letter_code
_entity_poly.pdbx_strand_id
1 'polypeptide(L)'
;MAKTSFNEFLLAVAPEHRVFVEKLNDKLLEQGCELVIKEVKSGYTATYQLEKKTVMNWVFRKTGIWARIYGDNAGRYEEVIAALPAHMQKKMAASRDCKRLIDPDACSDTCVKGFVYSLNGETQKKCRNDGMLFLLTEETAEYIAGLICAEAAARKPALQQLNR
;
A
#
# COMPACT_ATOMS: atom_id res chain seq x y z
N MET A 1 10.16 -24.46 4.74
CA MET A 1 10.27 -23.04 5.11
C MET A 1 9.22 -22.78 6.17
N ALA A 2 9.64 -22.53 7.42
CA ALA A 2 8.70 -22.21 8.49
C ALA A 2 7.94 -20.94 8.10
N LYS A 3 6.60 -20.98 8.18
CA LYS A 3 5.78 -19.76 8.17
C LYS A 3 6.18 -18.99 9.43
N THR A 4 7.08 -18.02 9.31
CA THR A 4 7.30 -17.02 10.36
C THR A 4 5.94 -16.47 10.77
N SER A 5 5.66 -16.48 12.06
CA SER A 5 4.31 -16.22 12.54
C SER A 5 4.03 -14.72 12.57
N PHE A 6 2.78 -14.33 12.35
CA PHE A 6 2.34 -12.93 12.48
C PHE A 6 2.75 -12.31 13.82
N ASN A 7 2.79 -13.12 14.89
CA ASN A 7 3.21 -12.71 16.21
C ASN A 7 4.66 -12.20 16.25
N GLU A 8 5.59 -12.86 15.56
CA GLU A 8 7.00 -12.43 15.51
C GLU A 8 7.14 -11.10 14.78
N PHE A 9 6.41 -10.93 13.67
CA PHE A 9 6.31 -9.63 13.00
C PHE A 9 5.73 -8.56 13.93
N LEU A 10 4.65 -8.86 14.66
CA LEU A 10 3.97 -7.92 15.55
C LEU A 10 4.87 -7.50 16.72
N LEU A 11 5.72 -8.38 17.23
CA LEU A 11 6.71 -8.05 18.26
C LEU A 11 7.75 -7.04 17.76
N ALA A 12 8.10 -7.06 16.47
CA ALA A 12 8.98 -6.06 15.86
C ALA A 12 8.29 -4.69 15.64
N VAL A 13 6.95 -4.65 15.63
CA VAL A 13 6.18 -3.41 15.59
C VAL A 13 6.24 -2.72 16.96
N ALA A 14 6.41 -1.39 16.95
CA ALA A 14 6.39 -0.58 18.17
C ALA A 14 5.07 -0.82 18.96
N PRO A 15 5.12 -0.99 20.30
CA PRO A 15 3.97 -1.40 21.11
C PRO A 15 2.69 -0.59 20.86
N GLU A 16 2.82 0.73 20.70
CA GLU A 16 1.75 1.68 20.46
C GLU A 16 0.98 1.43 19.14
N HIS A 17 1.59 0.74 18.18
CA HIS A 17 0.98 0.45 16.88
C HIS A 17 0.46 -0.98 16.75
N ARG A 18 0.75 -1.88 17.69
CA ARG A 18 0.42 -3.31 17.57
C ARG A 18 -1.07 -3.56 17.44
N VAL A 19 -1.88 -2.92 18.30
CA VAL A 19 -3.34 -3.07 18.28
C VAL A 19 -3.93 -2.63 16.93
N PHE A 20 -3.41 -1.54 16.36
CA PHE A 20 -3.85 -1.08 15.05
C PHE A 20 -3.44 -2.07 13.95
N VAL A 21 -2.20 -2.53 13.96
CA VAL A 21 -1.68 -3.46 12.93
C VAL A 21 -2.44 -4.81 12.96
N GLU A 22 -2.80 -5.29 14.15
CA GLU A 22 -3.63 -6.48 14.32
C GLU A 22 -5.04 -6.28 13.76
N LYS A 23 -5.72 -5.18 14.13
CA LYS A 23 -7.04 -4.86 13.58
C LYS A 23 -7.02 -4.68 12.06
N LEU A 24 -5.98 -4.06 11.52
CA LEU A 24 -5.84 -3.89 10.07
C LEU A 24 -5.57 -5.24 9.38
N ASN A 25 -4.78 -6.13 9.99
CA ASN A 25 -4.61 -7.49 9.49
C ASN A 25 -5.97 -8.17 9.32
N ASP A 26 -6.79 -8.20 10.36
CA ASP A 26 -8.08 -8.89 10.33
C ASP A 26 -9.00 -8.33 9.24
N LYS A 27 -9.10 -7.00 9.12
CA LYS A 27 -9.85 -6.33 8.05
C LYS A 27 -9.38 -6.74 6.65
N LEU A 28 -8.06 -6.87 6.45
CA LEU A 28 -7.51 -7.24 5.14
C LEU A 28 -7.75 -8.72 4.83
N LEU A 29 -7.62 -9.60 5.84
CA LEU A 29 -7.94 -11.02 5.69
C LEU A 29 -9.44 -11.23 5.36
N GLU A 30 -10.34 -10.51 6.02
CA GLU A 30 -11.78 -10.50 5.70
C GLU A 30 -12.06 -10.00 4.27
N GLN A 31 -11.23 -9.10 3.77
CA GLN A 31 -11.29 -8.68 2.37
C GLN A 31 -10.66 -9.68 1.39
N GLY A 32 -10.19 -10.84 1.87
CA GLY A 32 -9.63 -11.90 1.05
C GLY A 32 -8.15 -11.70 0.74
N CYS A 33 -7.47 -10.76 1.39
CA CYS A 33 -6.02 -10.66 1.26
C CYS A 33 -5.34 -11.85 1.94
N GLU A 34 -4.24 -12.31 1.34
CA GLU A 34 -3.30 -13.24 1.94
C GLU A 34 -2.12 -12.46 2.51
N LEU A 35 -1.72 -12.77 3.75
CA LEU A 35 -0.52 -12.23 4.37
C LEU A 35 0.67 -13.18 4.15
N VAL A 36 1.74 -12.63 3.55
CA VAL A 36 3.03 -13.31 3.37
C VAL A 36 4.10 -12.57 4.16
N ILE A 37 4.69 -13.25 5.15
CA ILE A 37 5.77 -12.70 5.98
C ILE A 37 7.09 -13.36 5.59
N LYS A 38 8.12 -12.55 5.41
CA LYS A 38 9.51 -12.99 5.17
C LYS A 38 10.45 -12.24 6.08
N GLU A 39 11.36 -12.95 6.72
CA GLU A 39 12.49 -12.33 7.40
C GLU A 39 13.50 -11.78 6.38
N VAL A 40 14.05 -10.62 6.67
CA VAL A 40 15.05 -9.93 5.85
C VAL A 40 16.13 -9.34 6.76
N LYS A 41 17.26 -8.90 6.18
CA LYS A 41 18.40 -8.34 6.94
C LYS A 41 18.05 -7.21 7.92
N SER A 42 16.90 -6.56 7.76
CA SER A 42 16.45 -5.44 8.60
C SER A 42 15.09 -5.67 9.25
N GLY A 43 14.80 -6.93 9.65
CA GLY A 43 13.57 -7.32 10.33
C GLY A 43 12.69 -8.15 9.42
N TYR A 44 11.48 -7.68 9.15
CA TYR A 44 10.49 -8.44 8.38
C TYR A 44 9.97 -7.65 7.18
N THR A 45 9.57 -8.35 6.14
CA THR A 45 8.65 -7.83 5.13
C THR A 45 7.32 -8.55 5.31
N ALA A 46 6.29 -7.81 5.70
CA ALA A 46 4.91 -8.31 5.75
C ALA A 46 4.16 -7.77 4.54
N THR A 47 3.73 -8.69 3.68
CA THR A 47 3.16 -8.41 2.35
C THR A 47 1.73 -8.87 2.31
N TYR A 48 0.78 -7.95 2.09
CA TYR A 48 -0.59 -8.30 1.77
C TYR A 48 -0.74 -8.46 0.26
N GLN A 49 -1.34 -9.57 -0.15
CA GLN A 49 -1.59 -9.90 -1.56
C GLN A 49 -3.06 -10.21 -1.77
N LEU A 50 -3.59 -9.83 -2.93
CA LEU A 50 -4.89 -10.29 -3.39
C LEU A 50 -4.68 -10.97 -4.74
N GLU A 51 -5.07 -12.24 -4.85
CA GLU A 51 -4.79 -13.09 -6.02
C GLU A 51 -3.33 -13.01 -6.51
N LYS A 52 -2.38 -13.24 -5.59
CA LYS A 52 -0.92 -13.19 -5.84
C LYS A 52 -0.37 -11.82 -6.25
N LYS A 53 -1.20 -10.78 -6.36
CA LYS A 53 -0.75 -9.40 -6.60
C LYS A 53 -0.60 -8.66 -5.29
N THR A 54 0.57 -8.08 -5.06
CA THR A 54 0.80 -7.28 -3.85
C THR A 54 -0.05 -6.02 -3.86
N VAL A 55 -0.76 -5.78 -2.75
CA VAL A 55 -1.57 -4.59 -2.49
C VAL A 55 -0.92 -3.66 -1.47
N MET A 56 -0.18 -4.22 -0.52
CA MET A 56 0.57 -3.44 0.47
C MET A 56 1.77 -4.21 1.01
N ASN A 57 2.81 -3.46 1.36
CA ASN A 57 3.90 -3.92 2.20
C ASN A 57 4.01 -3.07 3.46
N TRP A 58 4.22 -3.72 4.60
CA TRP A 58 4.89 -3.09 5.73
C TRP A 58 6.39 -3.10 5.51
N VAL A 59 7.02 -1.93 5.64
CA VAL A 59 8.45 -1.72 5.43
C VAL A 59 9.07 -1.10 6.67
N PHE A 60 9.95 -1.83 7.35
CA PHE A 60 10.72 -1.28 8.46
C PHE A 60 11.83 -0.35 7.95
N ARG A 61 11.95 0.81 8.58
CA ARG A 61 13.00 1.81 8.36
C ARG A 61 13.50 2.33 9.70
N LYS A 62 14.61 3.06 9.68
CA LYS A 62 15.17 3.72 10.88
C LYS A 62 14.15 4.58 11.63
N THR A 63 13.20 5.18 10.91
CA THR A 63 12.19 6.10 11.47
C THR A 63 10.88 5.43 11.88
N GLY A 64 10.80 4.09 11.83
CA GLY A 64 9.60 3.33 12.17
C GLY A 64 9.10 2.45 11.03
N ILE A 65 7.85 2.00 11.14
CA ILE A 65 7.21 1.13 10.15
C ILE A 65 6.41 1.95 9.14
N TRP A 66 6.57 1.64 7.86
CA TRP A 66 5.95 2.37 6.77
C TRP A 66 4.99 1.47 5.99
N ALA A 67 3.81 2.00 5.68
CA ALA A 67 2.89 1.42 4.73
C ALA A 67 3.28 1.83 3.32
N ARG A 68 3.70 0.87 2.49
CA ARG A 68 3.76 1.05 1.03
C ARG A 68 2.50 0.44 0.43
N ILE A 69 1.61 1.27 -0.07
CA ILE A 69 0.36 0.86 -0.71
C ILE A 69 0.55 0.91 -2.22
N TYR A 70 0.13 -0.15 -2.91
CA TYR A 70 0.21 -0.26 -4.36
C TYR A 70 -1.12 0.14 -4.97
N GLY A 71 -1.31 1.46 -5.15
CA GLY A 71 -2.54 2.06 -5.64
C GLY A 71 -2.83 1.83 -7.12
N ASP A 72 -2.70 0.60 -7.59
CA ASP A 72 -2.93 0.22 -8.99
C ASP A 72 -4.36 0.62 -9.45
N ASN A 73 -5.30 0.80 -8.50
CA ASN A 73 -6.68 1.22 -8.74
C ASN A 73 -6.99 2.62 -8.19
N ALA A 74 -5.99 3.49 -7.96
CA ALA A 74 -6.16 4.80 -7.30
C ALA A 74 -7.27 5.68 -7.91
N GLY A 75 -7.44 5.66 -9.22
CA GLY A 75 -8.53 6.38 -9.90
C GLY A 75 -9.95 5.90 -9.57
N ARG A 76 -10.11 4.79 -8.82
CA ARG A 76 -11.42 4.24 -8.42
C ARG A 76 -11.86 4.61 -7.01
N TYR A 77 -10.98 5.27 -6.25
CA TYR A 77 -11.24 5.69 -4.88
C TYR A 77 -10.69 7.10 -4.62
N GLU A 78 -10.81 7.98 -5.61
CA GLU A 78 -10.29 9.35 -5.56
C GLU A 78 -10.89 10.16 -4.39
N GLU A 79 -12.14 9.87 -3.99
CA GLU A 79 -12.75 10.48 -2.79
C GLU A 79 -12.00 10.12 -1.50
N VAL A 80 -11.49 8.88 -1.38
CA VAL A 80 -10.66 8.45 -0.24
C VAL A 80 -9.33 9.18 -0.24
N ILE A 81 -8.76 9.43 -1.43
CA ILE A 81 -7.52 10.20 -1.58
C ILE A 81 -7.76 11.69 -1.24
N ALA A 82 -8.89 12.26 -1.66
CA ALA A 82 -9.25 13.65 -1.39
C ALA A 82 -9.56 13.89 0.10
N ALA A 83 -10.00 12.87 0.84
CA ALA A 83 -10.25 12.92 2.28
C ALA A 83 -8.96 12.84 3.14
N LEU A 84 -7.80 12.58 2.54
CA LEU A 84 -6.54 12.51 3.28
C LEU A 84 -6.16 13.88 3.88
N PRO A 85 -5.40 13.91 4.99
CA PRO A 85 -4.82 15.16 5.50
C PRO A 85 -3.95 15.83 4.46
N ALA A 86 -3.92 17.18 4.48
CA ALA A 86 -3.18 17.99 3.51
C ALA A 86 -1.69 17.60 3.41
N HIS A 87 -1.07 17.20 4.52
CA HIS A 87 0.32 16.77 4.54
C HIS A 87 0.53 15.43 3.79
N MET A 88 -0.41 14.49 3.87
CA MET A 88 -0.38 13.22 3.13
C MET A 88 -0.63 13.45 1.64
N GLN A 89 -1.61 14.29 1.30
CA GLN A 89 -1.86 14.71 -0.09
C GLN A 89 -0.62 15.35 -0.72
N LYS A 90 0.00 16.31 -0.02
CA LYS A 90 1.23 16.97 -0.46
C LYS A 90 2.36 15.97 -0.69
N LYS A 91 2.50 14.98 0.19
CA LYS A 91 3.48 13.91 0.05
C LYS A 91 3.23 13.05 -1.19
N MET A 92 1.98 12.71 -1.49
CA MET A 92 1.61 11.97 -2.70
C MET A 92 1.90 12.78 -3.96
N ALA A 93 1.53 14.07 -3.98
CA ALA A 93 1.79 14.96 -5.10
C ALA A 93 3.30 15.17 -5.33
N ALA A 94 4.10 15.26 -4.25
CA ALA A 94 5.55 15.41 -4.33
C ALA A 94 6.31 14.09 -4.59
N SER A 95 5.64 12.95 -4.59
CA SER A 95 6.26 11.65 -4.89
C SER A 95 6.72 11.56 -6.34
N ARG A 96 7.66 10.66 -6.62
CA ARG A 96 8.24 10.52 -7.96
C ARG A 96 7.20 10.19 -9.01
N ASP A 97 7.28 10.90 -10.14
CA ASP A 97 6.48 10.58 -11.30
C ASP A 97 6.84 9.19 -11.85
N CYS A 98 5.84 8.51 -12.38
CA CYS A 98 6.06 7.26 -13.07
C CYS A 98 6.65 7.56 -14.45
N LYS A 99 7.97 7.37 -14.57
CA LYS A 99 8.66 7.47 -15.85
C LYS A 99 8.01 6.58 -16.91
N ARG A 100 7.60 5.34 -16.57
CA ARG A 100 6.93 4.41 -17.51
C ARG A 100 5.57 4.88 -18.03
N LEU A 101 4.88 5.77 -17.30
CA LEU A 101 3.62 6.38 -17.76
C LEU A 101 3.86 7.63 -18.64
N ILE A 102 5.09 8.12 -18.69
CA ILE A 102 5.51 9.27 -19.50
C ILE A 102 6.23 8.75 -20.76
N ASP A 103 7.14 7.81 -20.58
CA ASP A 103 7.95 7.14 -21.60
C ASP A 103 7.97 5.62 -21.30
N PRO A 104 7.35 4.77 -22.15
CA PRO A 104 7.25 3.32 -21.95
C PRO A 104 8.57 2.59 -21.71
N ASP A 105 9.70 3.15 -22.17
CA ASP A 105 11.04 2.54 -22.13
C ASP A 105 11.93 3.11 -21.01
N ALA A 106 11.47 4.12 -20.27
CA ALA A 106 12.27 4.81 -19.24
C ALA A 106 12.45 4.04 -17.92
N CYS A 107 12.02 2.78 -17.83
CA CYS A 107 12.12 1.94 -16.64
C CYS A 107 12.64 0.54 -16.98
N SER A 108 13.08 -0.21 -15.97
CA SER A 108 13.45 -1.62 -16.16
C SER A 108 12.31 -2.42 -16.79
N ASP A 109 12.67 -3.47 -17.53
CA ASP A 109 11.77 -4.47 -18.09
C ASP A 109 10.78 -5.02 -17.04
N THR A 110 11.26 -5.26 -15.83
CA THR A 110 10.51 -5.75 -14.66
C THR A 110 9.60 -4.72 -13.99
N CYS A 111 9.59 -3.46 -14.44
CA CYS A 111 8.74 -2.41 -13.88
C CYS A 111 7.27 -2.63 -14.24
N VAL A 112 6.43 -2.89 -13.25
CA VAL A 112 4.99 -3.15 -13.43
C VAL A 112 4.13 -1.89 -13.67
N LYS A 113 4.74 -0.76 -14.06
CA LYS A 113 4.11 0.58 -14.25
C LYS A 113 3.56 1.18 -12.95
N GLY A 114 3.39 2.51 -12.97
CA GLY A 114 2.79 3.28 -11.89
C GLY A 114 1.28 3.31 -11.94
N PHE A 115 0.69 4.27 -11.23
CA PHE A 115 -0.77 4.47 -11.19
C PHE A 115 -1.14 5.93 -11.44
N VAL A 116 -2.41 6.14 -11.75
CA VAL A 116 -3.00 7.44 -12.09
C VAL A 116 -4.17 7.72 -11.17
N TYR A 117 -4.29 8.96 -10.71
CA TYR A 117 -5.41 9.46 -9.91
C TYR A 117 -5.54 10.97 -10.05
N SER A 118 -6.70 11.51 -9.73
CA SER A 118 -6.97 12.93 -9.66
C SER A 118 -6.80 13.45 -8.24
N LEU A 119 -6.15 14.60 -8.08
CA LEU A 119 -6.00 15.28 -6.81
C LEU A 119 -6.03 16.79 -7.04
N ASN A 120 -6.92 17.51 -6.35
CA ASN A 120 -7.05 18.97 -6.45
C ASN A 120 -7.20 19.48 -7.89
N GLY A 121 -7.94 18.73 -8.73
CA GLY A 121 -8.15 19.07 -10.15
C GLY A 121 -7.00 18.68 -11.09
N GLU A 122 -5.92 18.10 -10.57
CA GLU A 122 -4.76 17.69 -11.37
C GLU A 122 -4.68 16.17 -11.51
N THR A 123 -4.34 15.69 -12.71
CA THR A 123 -4.01 14.29 -12.95
C THR A 123 -2.59 13.97 -12.48
N GLN A 124 -2.48 13.11 -11.48
CA GLN A 124 -1.22 12.65 -10.91
C GLN A 124 -0.82 11.30 -11.53
N LYS A 125 0.44 11.18 -12.00
CA LYS A 125 1.00 9.93 -12.57
C LYS A 125 2.18 9.45 -11.72
N LYS A 126 1.93 8.65 -10.69
CA LYS A 126 2.93 8.39 -9.65
C LYS A 126 3.54 6.99 -9.72
N CYS A 127 4.82 6.92 -9.37
CA CYS A 127 5.58 5.66 -9.36
C CYS A 127 4.99 4.70 -8.31
N ARG A 128 4.76 3.45 -8.71
CA ARG A 128 4.15 2.42 -7.87
C ARG A 128 4.87 2.20 -6.53
N ASN A 129 6.18 2.35 -6.48
CA ASN A 129 6.98 2.08 -5.28
C ASN A 129 7.06 3.27 -4.30
N ASP A 130 6.61 4.44 -4.72
CA ASP A 130 6.83 5.71 -4.03
C ASP A 130 5.54 6.51 -3.78
N GLY A 131 4.55 6.35 -4.67
CA GLY A 131 3.37 7.20 -4.76
C GLY A 131 2.46 7.19 -3.53
N MET A 132 2.42 6.06 -2.80
CA MET A 132 1.69 5.92 -1.54
C MET A 132 2.59 5.23 -0.52
N LEU A 133 3.46 6.01 0.12
CA LEU A 133 4.42 5.53 1.10
C LEU A 133 4.32 6.39 2.37
N PHE A 134 3.68 5.86 3.42
CA PHE A 134 3.36 6.60 4.63
C PHE A 134 3.99 5.97 5.87
N LEU A 135 4.52 6.82 6.76
CA LEU A 135 4.94 6.37 8.08
C LEU A 135 3.67 6.08 8.88
N LEU A 136 3.63 4.96 9.60
CA LEU A 136 2.57 4.69 10.56
C LEU A 136 2.79 5.57 11.79
N THR A 137 1.82 6.42 12.08
CA THR A 137 1.69 7.22 13.29
C THR A 137 0.25 7.15 13.76
N GLU A 138 -0.06 7.68 14.95
CA GLU A 138 -1.45 7.79 15.41
C GLU A 138 -2.33 8.58 14.43
N GLU A 139 -1.81 9.68 13.87
CA GLU A 139 -2.53 10.50 12.89
C GLU A 139 -2.77 9.76 11.56
N THR A 140 -1.77 9.02 11.05
CA THR A 140 -1.86 8.42 9.70
C THR A 140 -2.54 7.06 9.67
N ALA A 141 -2.71 6.40 10.82
CA ALA A 141 -3.18 5.02 10.94
C ALA A 141 -4.51 4.78 10.20
N GLU A 142 -5.56 5.52 10.54
CA GLU A 142 -6.88 5.31 9.93
C GLU A 142 -6.91 5.69 8.44
N TYR A 143 -6.11 6.66 8.01
CA TYR A 143 -5.97 7.01 6.59
C TYR A 143 -5.22 5.93 5.80
N ILE A 144 -4.19 5.33 6.38
CA ILE A 144 -3.52 4.15 5.81
C ILE A 144 -4.52 3.02 5.64
N ALA A 145 -5.32 2.72 6.67
CA ALA A 145 -6.36 1.70 6.62
C ALA A 145 -7.39 1.99 5.51
N GLY A 146 -7.88 3.22 5.42
CA GLY A 146 -8.81 3.65 4.38
C GLY A 146 -8.26 3.43 2.97
N LEU A 147 -7.01 3.83 2.72
CA LEU A 147 -6.37 3.66 1.41
C LEU A 147 -6.20 2.19 1.03
N ILE A 148 -5.70 1.34 1.94
CA ILE A 148 -5.49 -0.07 1.61
C ILE A 148 -6.79 -0.84 1.47
N CYS A 149 -7.79 -0.57 2.31
CA CYS A 149 -9.12 -1.18 2.19
C CYS A 149 -9.80 -0.75 0.88
N ALA A 150 -9.66 0.52 0.46
CA ALA A 150 -10.20 0.97 -0.81
C ALA A 150 -9.51 0.31 -2.01
N GLU A 151 -8.19 0.15 -1.98
CA GLU A 151 -7.42 -0.56 -3.01
C GLU A 151 -7.81 -2.04 -3.10
N ALA A 152 -7.91 -2.73 -1.96
CA ALA A 152 -8.33 -4.13 -1.91
C ALA A 152 -9.77 -4.32 -2.39
N ALA A 153 -10.70 -3.45 -1.97
CA ALA A 153 -12.08 -3.45 -2.46
C ALA A 153 -12.17 -3.17 -3.96
N ALA A 154 -11.43 -2.19 -4.48
CA ALA A 154 -11.43 -1.83 -5.89
C ALA A 154 -10.90 -2.96 -6.80
N ARG A 155 -10.05 -3.86 -6.28
CA ARG A 155 -9.62 -5.04 -7.04
C ARG A 155 -10.72 -6.07 -7.24
N LYS A 156 -11.59 -6.30 -6.25
CA LYS A 156 -12.64 -7.34 -6.34
C LYS A 156 -13.55 -7.21 -7.59
N PRO A 157 -14.05 -6.02 -7.97
CA PRO A 157 -14.80 -5.86 -9.21
C PRO A 157 -14.03 -6.19 -10.49
N ALA A 158 -12.71 -5.96 -10.52
CA ALA A 158 -11.88 -6.29 -11.68
C ALA A 158 -11.68 -7.82 -11.82
N LEU A 159 -11.66 -8.53 -10.70
CA LEU A 159 -11.52 -9.99 -10.64
C LEU A 159 -12.80 -10.71 -11.07
N GLN A 160 -13.97 -10.16 -10.75
CA GLN A 160 -15.25 -10.66 -11.25
C GLN A 160 -15.41 -10.49 -12.77
N GLN A 161 -14.67 -9.57 -13.39
CA GLN A 161 -14.68 -9.34 -14.84
C GLN A 161 -13.65 -10.19 -15.59
N LEU A 162 -12.58 -10.65 -14.93
CA LEU A 162 -11.55 -11.53 -15.52
C LEU A 162 -11.93 -13.02 -15.49
N ASN A 163 -12.89 -13.39 -14.63
CA ASN A 163 -13.39 -14.77 -14.47
C ASN A 163 -14.75 -15.01 -15.17
N ARG A 164 -15.15 -14.13 -16.10
CA ARG A 164 -16.29 -14.29 -17.01
C ARG A 164 -15.79 -14.45 -18.43
#